data_AF-A0A183KVG0-F1
#
_entry.id   AF-A0A183KVG0-F1
#
_cell.length_a   1.000
_cell.length_b   1.000
_cell.length_c   1.000
_cell.angle_alpha   90.00
_cell.angle_beta   90.00
_cell.angle_gamma   90.00
#
_symmetry.space_group_name_H-M   'P 1'
#
loop_
_entity.id
_entity.type
_entity.pdbx_description
1 polymer ?
#
loop_
_entity_poly.entity_id
_entity_poly.type
_entity_poly.pdbx_seq_one_letter_code
_entity_poly.pdbx_strand_id
1 'polypeptide(L)'
;MLLIANLIILPVAISFFNDDLSIHWIIFNSISDVVFIADIAVKFRTGIVTNDYADEIILNPREIARHYLKSWFVLDFISSIPMDYLYL
;
A
#
# COMPACT_ATOMS: atom_id res chain seq x y z
N MET A 1 1.85 -11.15 -5.82
CA MET A 1 2.18 -10.97 -7.25
C MET A 1 2.32 -9.50 -7.62
N LEU A 2 1.33 -8.64 -7.35
CA LEU A 2 1.42 -7.19 -7.61
C LEU A 2 2.59 -6.50 -6.85
N LEU A 3 2.78 -6.81 -5.56
CA LEU A 3 3.90 -6.28 -4.76
C LEU A 3 5.27 -6.65 -5.33
N ILE A 4 5.45 -7.91 -5.73
CA ILE A 4 6.70 -8.41 -6.30
C ILE A 4 6.98 -7.75 -7.64
N ALA A 5 5.94 -7.56 -8.47
CA ALA A 5 6.05 -6.86 -9.73
C ALA A 5 6.48 -5.40 -9.52
N ASN A 6 5.82 -4.66 -8.63
CA ASN A 6 6.20 -3.28 -8.31
C ASN A 6 7.63 -3.17 -7.78
N LEU A 7 8.05 -4.09 -6.90
CA LEU A 7 9.40 -4.10 -6.32
C LEU A 7 10.52 -4.25 -7.38
N ILE A 8 10.25 -5.00 -8.46
CA ILE A 8 11.22 -5.22 -9.54
C ILE A 8 11.12 -4.15 -10.62
N ILE A 9 9.90 -3.71 -10.95
CA ILE A 9 9.62 -2.81 -12.06
C ILE A 9 9.99 -1.35 -11.73
N LEU A 10 9.71 -0.87 -10.51
CA LEU A 10 9.95 0.52 -10.12
C LEU A 10 11.43 0.94 -10.22
N PRO A 11 12.43 0.20 -9.68
CA PRO A 11 13.83 0.60 -9.76
C PRO A 11 14.36 0.59 -11.20
N VAL A 12 13.95 -0.39 -12.00
CA VAL A 12 14.33 -0.49 -13.42
C VAL A 12 13.74 0.69 -14.19
N ALA A 13 12.49 1.05 -13.91
CA ALA A 13 11.87 2.17 -14.60
C ALA A 13 12.47 3.52 -14.24
N ILE A 14 12.68 3.78 -12.96
CA ILE A 14 13.31 5.03 -12.48
C ILE A 14 14.76 5.14 -13.00
N SER A 15 15.49 4.03 -13.10
CA SER A 15 16.89 4.06 -13.55
C SER A 15 17.07 4.13 -15.07
N PHE A 16 16.16 3.55 -15.85
CA PHE A 16 16.36 3.36 -17.30
C PHE A 16 15.33 4.11 -18.18
N PHE A 17 14.18 4.50 -17.64
CA PHE A 17 13.08 5.13 -18.38
C PHE A 17 12.75 6.55 -17.87
N ASN A 18 13.77 7.40 -17.67
CA ASN A 18 13.58 8.78 -17.18
C ASN A 18 12.94 9.75 -18.19
N ASP A 19 12.95 9.42 -19.49
CA ASP A 19 12.58 10.39 -20.55
C ASP A 19 11.26 10.11 -21.27
N ASP A 20 10.54 9.03 -20.94
CA ASP A 20 9.23 8.72 -21.51
C ASP A 20 8.17 8.61 -20.41
N LEU A 21 7.62 9.76 -20.00
CA LEU A 21 6.32 9.90 -19.35
C LEU A 21 5.20 9.48 -20.33
N SER A 22 5.30 8.27 -20.89
CA SER A 22 4.26 7.70 -21.73
C SER A 22 3.00 7.59 -20.89
N ILE A 23 1.89 8.08 -21.43
CA ILE A 23 0.59 8.08 -20.76
C ILE A 23 0.21 6.68 -20.24
N HIS A 24 0.70 5.62 -20.89
CA HIS A 24 0.54 4.23 -20.46
C HIS A 24 1.23 3.93 -19.12
N TRP A 25 2.40 4.50 -18.86
CA TRP A 25 3.15 4.33 -17.61
C TRP A 25 2.43 4.99 -16.44
N ILE A 26 1.96 6.22 -16.65
CA ILE A 26 1.17 6.98 -15.67
C ILE A 26 -0.11 6.22 -15.31
N ILE A 27 -0.85 5.73 -16.31
CA ILE A 27 -2.07 4.96 -16.08
C ILE A 27 -1.77 3.68 -15.30
N PHE A 28 -0.70 2.95 -15.65
CA PHE A 28 -0.33 1.72 -14.93
C PHE A 28 0.02 1.99 -13.47
N ASN A 29 0.84 3.02 -13.20
CA ASN A 29 1.24 3.39 -11.85
C ASN A 29 0.01 3.85 -11.04
N SER A 30 -0.84 4.70 -11.64
CA SER A 30 -2.07 5.19 -11.01
C SER A 30 -3.05 4.05 -10.65
N ILE A 31 -3.22 3.05 -11.53
CA ILE A 31 -4.04 1.88 -11.22
C ILE A 31 -3.43 1.07 -10.06
N SER A 32 -2.11 0.90 -10.05
CA SER A 32 -1.38 0.22 -8.98
C SER A 32 -1.59 0.91 -7.63
N ASP A 33 -1.51 2.24 -7.58
CA ASP A 33 -1.73 3.05 -6.38
C ASP A 33 -3.17 2.89 -5.86
N VAL A 34 -4.16 2.95 -6.75
CA VAL A 34 -5.58 2.75 -6.37
C VAL A 34 -5.80 1.37 -5.77
N VAL A 35 -5.15 0.33 -6.31
CA VAL A 35 -5.23 -1.04 -5.76
C VAL A 35 -4.58 -1.11 -4.38
N PHE A 36 -3.44 -0.45 -4.16
CA PHE A 36 -2.80 -0.39 -2.83
C PHE A 36 -3.65 0.34 -1.79
N ILE A 37 -4.25 1.48 -2.16
CA ILE A 37 -5.18 2.21 -1.28
C ILE A 37 -6.41 1.35 -0.96
N ALA A 38 -6.95 0.62 -1.94
CA ALA A 38 -8.06 -0.31 -1.73
C ALA A 38 -7.67 -1.46 -0.80
N ASP A 39 -6.46 -2.02 -0.94
CA ASP A 39 -5.91 -3.05 -0.05
C ASP A 39 -5.80 -2.53 1.39
N ILE A 40 -5.31 -1.30 1.59
CA ILE A 40 -5.31 -0.64 2.90
C ILE A 40 -6.72 -0.53 3.47
N ALA A 41 -7.69 -0.07 2.69
CA ALA A 41 -9.09 0.05 3.12
C ALA A 41 -9.69 -1.31 3.53
N VAL A 42 -9.29 -2.39 2.87
CA VAL A 42 -9.66 -3.76 3.24
C VAL A 42 -8.94 -4.20 4.52
N LYS A 43 -7.65 -3.91 4.69
CA LYS A 43 -6.88 -4.18 5.93
C LYS A 43 -7.47 -3.50 7.16
N PHE A 44 -8.13 -2.35 7.01
CA PHE A 44 -8.89 -1.72 8.08
C PHE A 44 -10.13 -2.51 8.53
N ARG A 45 -10.72 -3.30 7.63
CA ARG A 45 -11.92 -4.12 7.90
C ARG A 45 -11.57 -5.56 8.23
N THR A 46 -10.44 -6.07 7.77
CA THR A 46 -9.95 -7.40 8.06
C THR A 46 -9.24 -7.37 9.42
N GLY A 47 -9.83 -8.03 10.41
CA GLY A 47 -9.30 -8.10 11.77
C GLY A 47 -7.84 -8.58 11.82
N ILE A 48 -6.99 -7.81 12.51
CA ILE A 48 -5.63 -8.24 12.85
C ILE A 48 -5.77 -9.28 13.96
N VAL A 49 -5.27 -10.50 13.73
CA VAL A 49 -5.12 -11.50 14.79
C VAL A 49 -4.00 -11.01 15.70
N THR A 50 -4.34 -10.53 16.88
CA THR A 50 -3.34 -10.13 17.87
C THR A 50 -2.86 -11.39 18.59
N ASN A 51 -1.56 -11.67 18.47
CA ASN A 51 -0.74 -12.61 19.24
C ASN A 51 -1.03 -14.12 19.21
N ASP A 52 0.03 -14.84 18.80
CA ASP A 52 0.31 -16.27 18.88
C ASP A 52 0.24 -16.94 20.28
N TYR A 53 -0.26 -16.28 21.34
CA TYR A 53 -0.14 -16.79 22.72
C TYR A 53 -1.38 -16.67 23.63
N ALA A 54 -2.46 -16.02 23.20
CA ALA A 54 -3.70 -15.98 23.97
C ALA A 54 -4.88 -15.91 23.01
N ASP A 55 -5.84 -16.83 23.15
CA ASP A 55 -7.08 -16.96 22.37
C ASP A 55 -8.06 -15.76 22.53
N GLU A 56 -7.57 -14.53 22.64
CA GLU A 56 -8.40 -13.32 22.59
C GLU A 56 -8.47 -12.80 21.16
N ILE A 57 -9.43 -13.33 20.40
CA ILE A 57 -9.81 -12.76 19.11
C ILE A 57 -10.52 -11.43 19.39
N ILE A 58 -9.82 -10.31 19.17
CA ILE A 58 -10.43 -8.99 19.19
C ILE A 58 -11.32 -8.87 17.94
N LEU A 59 -12.60 -9.22 18.07
CA LEU A 59 -13.61 -9.04 17.03
C LEU A 59 -14.11 -7.60 16.91
N ASN A 60 -13.69 -6.69 17.80
CA ASN A 60 -14.18 -5.31 17.78
C ASN A 60 -13.45 -4.51 16.67
N PRO A 61 -14.15 -4.13 15.58
CA PRO A 61 -13.52 -3.45 14.45
C PRO A 61 -12.91 -2.10 14.81
N ARG A 62 -13.40 -1.43 15.88
CA ARG A 62 -12.84 -0.15 16.35
C ARG A 62 -11.45 -0.33 16.97
N GLU A 63 -11.22 -1.44 17.65
CA GLU A 63 -9.97 -1.71 18.35
C GLU A 63 -8.88 -2.19 17.38
N ILE A 64 -9.28 -3.01 16.39
CA ILE A 64 -8.46 -3.38 15.22
C ILE A 64 -8.01 -2.12 14.48
N ALA A 65 -8.94 -1.23 14.13
CA ALA A 65 -8.62 0.00 13.42
C ALA A 65 -7.63 0.87 14.22
N ARG A 66 -7.79 0.97 15.54
CA ARG A 66 -6.90 1.75 16.39
C ARG A 66 -5.49 1.16 16.48
N HIS A 67 -5.36 -0.16 16.54
CA HIS A 67 -4.06 -0.83 16.50
C HIS A 67 -3.39 -0.69 15.14
N TYR A 68 -4.14 -0.89 14.05
CA TYR A 68 -3.62 -0.72 12.69
C TYR A 68 -3.13 0.71 12.43
N LEU A 69 -3.92 1.71 12.84
CA LEU A 69 -3.57 3.14 12.76
C LEU A 69 -2.28 3.49 13.49
N LYS A 70 -2.00 2.81 14.61
CA LYS A 70 -0.84 3.11 15.46
C LYS A 70 0.44 2.43 15.00
N SER A 71 0.35 1.31 14.29
CA SER A 71 1.51 0.48 13.93
C SER A 71 1.90 0.59 12.46
N TRP A 72 1.02 0.17 11.55
CA TRP A 72 1.38 -0.11 10.15
C TRP A 72 0.76 0.87 9.16
N PHE A 73 -0.32 1.55 9.55
CA PHE A 73 -1.04 2.46 8.66
C PHE A 73 -0.15 3.56 8.09
N VAL A 74 0.73 4.18 8.88
CA VAL A 74 1.56 5.28 8.40
C VAL A 74 2.54 4.81 7.33
N LEU A 75 3.12 3.61 7.48
CA LEU A 75 4.04 3.01 6.52
C LEU A 75 3.30 2.60 5.22
N ASP A 76 2.13 1.97 5.36
CA ASP A 76 1.29 1.59 4.24
C ASP A 76 0.78 2.84 3.49
N PHE A 77 0.38 3.89 4.21
CA PHE A 77 -0.11 5.14 3.64
C PHE A 77 0.96 5.90 2.87
N ILE A 78 2.16 6.08 3.45
CA ILE A 78 3.28 6.76 2.78
C ILE A 78 3.73 5.98 1.54
N SER A 79 3.77 4.64 1.61
CA SER A 79 4.16 3.81 0.47
C SER A 79 3.13 3.77 -0.66
N SER A 80 1.87 4.08 -0.36
CA SER A 80 0.78 4.13 -1.34
C SER A 80 0.54 5.54 -1.89
N ILE A 81 1.25 6.55 -1.40
CA ILE A 81 1.19 7.90 -1.96
C ILE A 81 2.18 7.95 -3.14
N PRO A 82 1.70 8.24 -4.35
CA PRO A 82 2.58 8.42 -5.49
C PRO A 82 3.28 9.77 -5.40
N MET A 83 4.46 9.75 -4.78
CA MET A 83 5.32 10.93 -4.62
C MET A 83 5.70 11.55 -5.97
N ASP A 84 5.75 10.75 -7.03
CA ASP A 84 6.09 11.18 -8.38
C ASP A 84 5.11 12.24 -8.94
N TYR A 85 3.84 12.27 -8.50
CA TYR A 85 2.88 13.32 -8.91
C TYR A 85 2.94 14.58 -8.05
N LEU A 86 3.53 14.53 -6.85
CA LEU A 86 3.62 15.69 -5.95
C LEU A 86 4.76 16.65 -6.31
N TYR A 87 5.75 16.18 -7.08
CA TYR A 87 6.92 16.96 -7.53
C TYR A 87 6.77 17.55 -8.94
N LEU A 88 5.55 17.55 -9.50
CA LEU A 88 5.24 18.14 -10.81
C LEU A 88 5.01 19.65 -10.73
#